data_AF-A0A6G1SG92-F1
#
_entry.id   AF-A0A6G1SG92-F1
#
_cell.length_a   1.000
_cell.length_b   1.000
_cell.length_c   1.000
_cell.angle_alpha   90.00
_cell.angle_beta   90.00
_cell.angle_gamma   90.00
#
_symmetry.space_group_name_H-M   'P 1'
#
loop_
_entity.id
_entity.type
_entity.pdbx_description
1 polymer ?
#
loop_
_entity_poly.entity_id
_entity_poly.type
_entity_poly.pdbx_seq_one_letter_code
_entity_poly.pdbx_strand_id
1 'polypeptide(L)'
;DIVKAIRGLRARGMHFLEVPSSYYTMLRQRLAESKVQIKEDLKVLEELNILVDYDDDGYLLQIFTKNMQDRPTLFLEVIERHNFNGFGVGNFKALFEAIELEQDKR
;
A
#
# COMPACT_ATOMS: atom_id res chain seq x y z
N ASP A 1 0.73 2.30 14.36
CA ASP A 1 0.88 0.88 14.03
C ASP A 1 -0.27 0.43 13.13
N ILE A 2 -0.05 0.59 11.83
CA ILE A 2 -0.98 0.26 10.76
C ILE A 2 -1.16 -1.25 10.62
N VAL A 3 -0.13 -2.06 10.86
CA VAL A 3 -0.22 -3.52 10.78
C VAL A 3 -1.27 -4.03 11.77
N LYS A 4 -1.21 -3.56 13.01
CA LYS A 4 -2.22 -3.90 14.03
C LYS A 4 -3.61 -3.37 13.66
N ALA A 5 -3.70 -2.14 13.15
CA ALA A 5 -4.97 -1.54 12.73
C ALA A 5 -5.65 -2.35 11.62
N ILE A 6 -4.92 -2.72 10.56
CA ILE A 6 -5.47 -3.46 9.42
C ILE A 6 -5.85 -4.88 9.80
N ARG A 7 -5.05 -5.58 10.62
CA ARG A 7 -5.43 -6.89 11.17
C ARG A 7 -6.75 -6.80 11.95
N GLY A 8 -6.88 -5.78 12.80
CA GLY A 8 -8.09 -5.55 13.59
C GLY A 8 -9.32 -5.20 12.75
N LEU A 9 -9.16 -4.37 11.72
CA LEU A 9 -10.24 -3.98 10.81
C LEU A 9 -10.71 -5.17 9.95
N ARG A 10 -9.78 -5.95 9.39
CA ARG A 10 -10.11 -7.17 8.64
C ARG A 10 -10.85 -8.18 9.51
N ALA A 11 -10.42 -8.39 10.76
CA ALA A 11 -11.09 -9.28 11.71
C ALA A 11 -12.53 -8.83 12.05
N ARG A 12 -12.84 -7.53 11.87
CA ARG A 12 -14.18 -6.96 12.07
C ARG A 12 -15.02 -6.90 10.78
N GLY A 13 -14.54 -7.52 9.71
CA GLY A 13 -15.26 -7.61 8.43
C GLY A 13 -14.96 -6.48 7.45
N MET A 14 -13.93 -5.65 7.68
CA MET A 14 -13.58 -4.65 6.67
C MET A 14 -12.82 -5.24 5.49
N HIS A 15 -13.25 -4.83 4.29
CA HIS A 15 -12.64 -5.21 3.03
C HIS A 15 -11.77 -4.08 2.48
N PHE A 16 -10.59 -4.44 2.00
CA PHE A 16 -9.62 -3.53 1.42
C PHE A 16 -9.37 -3.87 -0.05
N LEU A 17 -8.79 -2.93 -0.78
CA LEU A 17 -8.28 -3.18 -2.11
C LEU A 17 -7.15 -4.23 -2.05
N GLU A 18 -7.06 -5.02 -3.11
CA GLU A 18 -6.01 -6.00 -3.31
C GLU A 18 -4.95 -5.39 -4.22
N VAL A 19 -3.69 -5.71 -3.94
CA VAL A 19 -2.53 -5.20 -4.64
C VAL A 19 -1.82 -6.39 -5.27
N PRO A 20 -1.53 -6.36 -6.59
CA PRO A 20 -0.75 -7.40 -7.25
C PRO A 20 0.58 -7.70 -6.55
N SER A 21 1.00 -8.96 -6.50
CA SER A 21 2.31 -9.35 -5.94
C SER A 21 3.51 -8.71 -6.68
N SER A 22 3.31 -8.36 -7.95
CA SER A 22 4.27 -7.61 -8.78
C SER A 22 4.64 -6.27 -8.15
N TYR A 23 3.70 -5.59 -7.47
CA TYR A 23 3.95 -4.35 -6.74
C TYR A 23 5.07 -4.50 -5.71
N TYR A 24 5.01 -5.52 -4.86
CA TYR A 24 6.01 -5.74 -3.81
C TYR A 24 7.35 -6.20 -4.38
N THR A 25 7.34 -6.86 -5.53
CA THR A 25 8.56 -7.19 -6.27
C THR A 25 9.25 -5.91 -6.75
N MET A 26 8.51 -4.99 -7.39
CA MET A 26 9.03 -3.69 -7.83
C MET A 26 9.41 -2.80 -6.66
N LEU A 27 8.63 -2.79 -5.57
CA LEU A 27 8.96 -2.05 -4.34
C LEU A 27 10.31 -2.50 -3.76
N ARG A 28 10.57 -3.81 -3.67
CA ARG A 28 11.85 -4.34 -3.17
C ARG A 28 13.03 -3.89 -4.03
N GLN A 29 12.85 -3.86 -5.36
CA GLN A 29 13.88 -3.35 -6.28
C GLN A 29 14.16 -1.86 -6.04
N ARG A 30 13.12 -1.03 -5.96
CA ARG A 30 13.27 0.42 -5.73
C ARG A 30 13.87 0.74 -4.35
N LEU A 31 13.49 -0.02 -3.31
CA LEU A 31 14.06 0.13 -1.97
C LEU A 31 15.53 -0.28 -1.89
N ALA A 32 15.98 -1.24 -2.71
CA ALA A 32 17.39 -1.62 -2.77
C ALA A 32 18.31 -0.48 -3.27
N GLU A 33 17.74 0.47 -4.02
CA GLU A 33 18.42 1.68 -4.50
C GLU A 33 18.22 2.90 -3.57
N SER A 34 17.36 2.77 -2.54
CA SER A 34 17.00 3.84 -1.62
C SER A 34 17.81 3.78 -0.32
N LYS A 35 17.97 4.94 0.33
CA LYS A 35 18.53 5.04 1.68
C LYS A 35 17.48 4.85 2.78
N VAL A 36 16.20 4.90 2.43
CA VAL A 36 15.11 4.74 3.38
C VAL A 36 14.98 3.29 3.81
N GLN A 37 14.85 3.09 5.13
CA GLN A 37 14.59 1.80 5.72
C GLN A 37 13.16 1.74 6.25
N ILE A 38 12.38 0.84 5.66
CA ILE A 38 11.05 0.49 6.14
C ILE A 38 11.22 -0.39 7.38
N LYS A 39 10.62 0.00 8.50
CA LYS A 39 10.77 -0.73 9.78
C LYS A 39 9.91 -1.98 9.83
N GLU A 40 8.78 -1.96 9.13
CA GLU A 40 7.83 -3.05 9.05
C GLU A 40 8.33 -4.16 8.11
N ASP A 41 7.99 -5.41 8.42
CA ASP A 41 8.31 -6.53 7.55
C ASP A 41 7.53 -6.42 6.23
N LEU A 42 8.24 -6.29 5.11
CA LEU A 42 7.65 -6.20 3.77
C LEU A 42 6.76 -7.39 3.43
N LYS A 43 7.00 -8.59 3.99
CA LYS A 43 6.11 -9.74 3.82
C LYS A 43 4.78 -9.53 4.51
N VAL A 44 4.79 -8.94 5.71
CA VAL A 44 3.56 -8.61 6.44
C VAL A 44 2.79 -7.49 5.73
N LEU A 45 3.49 -6.50 5.18
CA LEU A 45 2.84 -5.47 4.36
C LEU A 45 2.20 -6.08 3.11
N GLU A 46 2.88 -7.01 2.45
CA GLU A 46 2.37 -7.75 1.30
C GLU A 46 1.12 -8.58 1.63
N GLU A 47 1.15 -9.38 2.69
CA GLU A 47 -0.01 -10.13 3.17
C GLU A 47 -1.22 -9.24 3.45
N LEU A 48 -0.98 -8.04 3.99
CA LEU A 48 -2.04 -7.10 4.36
C LEU A 48 -2.47 -6.16 3.23
N ASN A 49 -1.78 -6.20 2.08
CA ASN A 49 -1.98 -5.30 0.94
C ASN A 49 -1.72 -3.82 1.28
N ILE A 50 -0.71 -3.54 2.12
CA ILE A 50 -0.33 -2.18 2.51
C ILE A 50 0.70 -1.62 1.53
N LEU A 51 0.37 -0.49 0.91
CA LEU A 51 1.22 0.24 -0.02
C LEU A 51 2.26 1.08 0.75
N VAL A 52 3.44 1.25 0.13
CA VAL A 52 4.58 1.99 0.64
C VAL A 52 5.03 3.03 -0.37
N ASP A 53 4.99 4.30 0.04
CA ASP A 53 5.68 5.39 -0.67
C ASP A 53 6.80 5.93 0.20
N TYR A 54 7.83 6.53 -0.39
CA TYR A 54 8.96 7.08 0.35
C TYR A 54 9.63 8.22 -0.41
N ASP A 55 10.29 9.09 0.33
CA ASP A 55 11.16 10.15 -0.18
C ASP A 55 12.55 10.01 0.47
N ASP A 56 13.38 11.06 0.45
CA ASP A 56 14.71 11.01 1.07
C ASP A 56 14.66 11.06 2.61
N ASP A 57 13.56 11.55 3.19
CA ASP A 57 13.44 11.88 4.61
C ASP A 57 12.60 10.86 5.40
N GLY A 58 11.75 10.09 4.72
CA GLY A 58 10.83 9.17 5.37
C GLY A 58 10.01 8.31 4.43
N TYR A 59 9.02 7.63 5.01
CA TYR A 59 8.09 6.78 4.26
C TYR A 59 6.67 6.87 4.77
N LEU A 60 5.77 6.40 3.92
CA LEU A 60 4.33 6.40 4.10
C LEU A 60 3.80 5.00 3.89
N LEU A 61 3.00 4.52 4.83
CA LEU A 61 2.22 3.31 4.69
C LEU A 61 0.76 3.70 4.49
N GLN A 62 0.10 3.13 3.48
CA GLN A 62 -1.31 3.42 3.21
C GLN A 62 -2.06 2.18 2.68
N ILE A 63 -3.37 2.17 2.89
CA ILE A 63 -4.26 1.16 2.33
C ILE A 63 -5.68 1.73 2.22
N PHE A 64 -6.37 1.35 1.14
CA PHE A 64 -7.73 1.80 0.85
C PHE A 64 -8.74 0.70 1.09
N THR A 65 -9.88 1.06 1.69
CA THR A 65 -11.03 0.14 1.77
C THR A 65 -11.63 -0.08 0.38
N LYS A 66 -12.40 -1.16 0.21
CA LYS A 66 -13.42 -1.18 -0.86
C LYS A 66 -14.45 -0.07 -0.61
N ASN A 67 -15.30 0.19 -1.61
CA ASN A 67 -16.38 1.17 -1.47
C ASN A 67 -17.25 0.85 -0.25
N MET A 68 -17.59 1.87 0.52
CA MET A 68 -18.40 1.74 1.74
C MET A 68 -19.89 1.58 1.48
N GLN A 69 -20.30 1.73 0.23
CA GLN A 69 -21.66 1.58 -0.26
C GLN A 69 -21.63 0.96 -1.65
N ASP A 70 -22.76 0.42 -2.09
CA ASP A 70 -22.86 -0.25 -3.41
C ASP A 70 -22.48 0.67 -4.56
N ARG A 71 -22.73 1.98 -4.40
CA ARG A 71 -22.31 3.00 -5.37
C ARG A 71 -20.83 3.35 -5.17
N PRO A 72 -19.97 3.27 -6.20
CA PRO A 72 -18.54 3.52 -6.08
C PRO A 72 -18.25 5.02 -5.92
N THR A 73 -18.31 5.51 -4.69
CA THR A 73 -18.32 6.96 -4.40
C THR A 73 -17.56 7.32 -3.14
N LEU A 74 -17.75 6.56 -2.06
CA LEU A 74 -17.04 6.75 -0.80
C LEU A 74 -16.22 5.51 -0.47
N PHE A 75 -14.95 5.71 -0.18
CA PHE A 75 -14.03 4.76 0.43
C PHE A 75 -13.26 5.46 1.54
N LEU A 76 -12.57 4.69 2.38
CA LEU A 76 -11.73 5.20 3.44
C LEU A 76 -10.27 4.83 3.20
N GLU A 77 -9.37 5.67 3.69
CA GLU A 77 -7.94 5.43 3.69
C GLU A 77 -7.47 5.27 5.14
N VAL A 78 -6.61 4.28 5.38
CA VAL A 78 -5.80 4.20 6.60
C VAL A 78 -4.36 4.53 6.22
N ILE A 79 -3.79 5.53 6.87
CA ILE A 79 -2.48 6.08 6.54
C ILE A 79 -1.61 6.19 7.81
N GLU A 80 -0.34 5.80 7.69
CA GLU A 80 0.67 5.95 8.74
C GLU A 80 1.93 6.59 8.16
N ARG A 81 2.38 7.67 8.81
CA ARG A 81 3.49 8.51 8.36
C ARG A 81 4.71 8.30 9.25
N HIS A 82 5.84 8.00 8.62
CA HIS A 82 7.15 7.95 9.27
C HIS A 82 8.03 9.04 8.67
N ASN A 83 7.99 10.23 9.27
CA ASN A 83 8.73 11.41 8.80
C ASN A 83 8.47 11.78 7.32
N PHE A 84 7.24 11.56 6.85
CA PHE A 84 6.84 11.78 5.46
C PHE A 84 5.64 12.73 5.39
N ASN A 85 5.79 13.86 4.71
CA ASN A 85 4.77 14.91 4.63
C ASN A 85 3.98 14.89 3.30
N GLY A 86 4.42 14.12 2.30
CA GLY A 86 3.76 14.01 1.01
C GLY A 86 2.42 13.26 1.05
N PHE A 87 1.77 13.14 -0.10
CA PHE A 87 0.46 12.47 -0.24
C PHE A 87 0.53 11.03 -0.76
N GLY A 88 1.73 10.51 -1.03
CA GLY A 88 1.85 9.14 -1.53
C GLY A 88 1.54 9.01 -3.02
N VAL A 89 1.86 10.02 -3.85
CA VAL A 89 1.56 10.04 -5.29
C VAL A 89 2.19 8.85 -6.00
N GLY A 90 3.35 8.38 -5.53
CA GLY A 90 4.05 7.22 -6.08
C GLY A 90 3.26 5.93 -5.91
N ASN A 91 2.43 5.81 -4.87
CA ASN A 91 1.61 4.63 -4.64
C ASN A 91 0.52 4.44 -5.68
N PHE A 92 -0.17 5.52 -6.07
CA PHE A 92 -1.19 5.44 -7.12
C PHE A 92 -0.57 5.01 -8.44
N LYS A 93 0.54 5.63 -8.84
CA LYS A 93 1.22 5.28 -10.09
C LYS A 93 1.69 3.82 -10.10
N ALA A 94 2.39 3.39 -9.04
CA ALA A 94 2.92 2.03 -8.94
C ALA A 94 1.81 0.97 -8.85
N LEU A 95 0.67 1.30 -8.25
CA LEU A 95 -0.50 0.43 -8.23
C LEU A 95 -1.09 0.26 -9.64
N PHE A 96 -1.25 1.35 -10.39
CA PHE A 96 -1.73 1.28 -11.78
C PHE A 96 -0.77 0.48 -12.68
N GLU A 97 0.54 0.74 -12.61
CA GLU A 97 1.55 0.00 -13.37
C GLU A 97 1.52 -1.50 -13.04
N ALA A 98 1.35 -1.86 -11.76
CA ALA A 98 1.25 -3.26 -11.34
C ALA A 98 0.00 -3.97 -11.88
N ILE A 99 -1.13 -3.25 -11.97
CA ILE A 99 -2.38 -3.75 -12.54
C ILE A 99 -2.25 -3.95 -14.06
N GLU A 100 -1.67 -2.98 -14.77
CA GLU A 100 -1.42 -3.10 -16.23
C GLU A 100 -0.51 -4.29 -16.54
N LEU A 101 0.57 -4.49 -15.77
CA LEU A 101 1.48 -5.63 -15.94
C LEU A 101 0.80 -7.00 -15.74
N GLU A 102 -0.22 -7.09 -14.89
CA GLU A 102 -1.01 -8.33 -14.76
C GLU A 102 -2.03 -8.50 -15.88
N GLN A 103 -2.54 -7.41 -16.48
CA GLN A 103 -3.41 -7.47 -17.64
C GLN A 103 -2.67 -7.97 -18.88
N ASP A 104 -1.44 -7.52 -19.11
CA ASP A 104 -0.60 -7.93 -20.25
C ASP A 104 -0.20 -9.42 -20.21
N LYS A 105 -0.29 -10.07 -19.04
CA LYS A 105 -0.02 -11.50 -18.86
C LYS A 105 -1.22 -12.40 -19.18
N ARG A 106 -2.39 -11.83 -19.46
CA ARG A 106 -3.62 -12.54 -19.82
C ARG A 106 -3.80 -12.61 -21.32
#